data_AF-A0A1V3XUK9-F1
#
_entry.id   AF-A0A1V3XUK9-F1
#
_cell.length_a   1.000
_cell.length_b   1.000
_cell.length_c   1.000
_cell.angle_alpha   90.00
_cell.angle_beta   90.00
_cell.angle_gamma   90.00
#
_symmetry.space_group_name_H-M   'P 1'
#
loop_
_entity.id
_entity.type
_entity.pdbx_description
1 polymer ?
#
loop_
_entity_poly.entity_id
_entity_poly.type
_entity_poly.pdbx_seq_one_letter_code
_entity_poly.pdbx_strand_id
1 'polypeptide(L)' 'MSDYKLFQCVQCGFEYDEALGWPDEGIAPGTRWEDIPEDWSCPDCGRRSPTS' A
#
# COMPACT_ATOMS: atom_id res chain seq x y z
N MET A 1 -15.42 6.56 11.65
CA MET A 1 -14.96 5.40 10.86
C MET A 1 -14.00 5.97 9.87
N SER A 2 -12.71 5.68 10.03
CA SER A 2 -11.68 6.26 9.18
C SER A 2 -11.87 5.71 7.76
N ASP A 3 -11.95 6.59 6.78
CA ASP A 3 -12.30 6.30 5.39
C ASP A 3 -11.14 5.64 4.62
N TYR A 4 -10.25 4.92 5.33
CA TYR A 4 -9.05 4.30 4.77
C TYR A 4 -9.38 3.00 4.05
N LYS A 5 -8.72 2.79 2.92
CA LYS A 5 -8.89 1.60 2.09
C LYS A 5 -7.78 0.60 2.37
N LEU A 6 -8.14 -0.68 2.24
CA LEU A 6 -7.18 -1.78 2.21
C LEU A 6 -6.94 -2.13 0.74
N PHE A 7 -5.68 -2.18 0.32
CA PHE A 7 -5.29 -2.54 -1.03
C PHE A 7 -4.66 -3.90 -1.03
N GLN A 8 -5.22 -4.82 -1.82
CA GLN A 8 -4.66 -6.15 -1.92
C GLN A 8 -3.84 -6.30 -3.21
N CYS A 9 -2.58 -6.69 -3.07
CA CYS A 9 -1.75 -7.03 -4.20
C CYS A 9 -2.28 -8.30 -4.86
N VAL A 10 -2.77 -8.20 -6.09
CA VAL A 10 -3.33 -9.35 -6.82
C VAL A 10 -2.30 -10.43 -7.21
N GLN A 11 -1.01 -10.16 -7.01
CA GLN A 11 0.08 -11.07 -7.39
C GLN A 11 0.45 -12.03 -6.27
N CYS A 12 0.56 -11.54 -5.03
CA CYS A 12 0.91 -12.35 -3.85
C CYS A 12 -0.19 -12.40 -2.79
N GLY A 13 -1.18 -11.51 -2.86
CA GLY A 13 -2.27 -11.42 -1.88
C GLY A 13 -1.96 -10.50 -0.69
N PHE A 14 -0.81 -9.80 -0.69
CA PHE A 14 -0.43 -8.85 0.36
C PHE A 14 -1.45 -7.72 0.53
N GLU A 15 -1.80 -7.39 1.78
CA GLU A 15 -2.75 -6.32 2.11
C GLU A 15 -2.01 -5.09 2.65
N TYR A 16 -2.11 -3.97 1.95
CA TYR A 16 -1.66 -2.65 2.38
C TYR A 16 -2.81 -1.89 3.03
N ASP A 17 -2.63 -1.44 4.27
CA ASP A 17 -3.60 -0.63 4.99
C ASP A 17 -3.18 0.84 4.99
N GLU A 18 -3.96 1.70 4.32
CA GLU A 18 -3.70 3.15 4.30
C GLU A 18 -3.67 3.75 5.71
N ALA A 19 -4.45 3.23 6.66
CA ALA A 19 -4.47 3.73 8.04
C ALA A 19 -3.15 3.45 8.76
N LEU A 20 -2.49 2.33 8.44
CA LEU A 20 -1.20 1.94 9.01
C LEU A 20 -0.03 2.50 8.19
N GLY A 21 -0.23 2.74 6.89
CA GLY A 21 0.84 3.10 5.98
C GLY A 21 1.86 1.98 5.85
N TRP A 22 3.10 2.35 5.50
CA TRP A 22 4.24 1.45 5.47
C TRP A 22 5.52 2.14 5.99
N PRO A 23 5.66 2.31 7.32
CA PRO A 23 6.74 3.08 7.92
C PRO A 23 8.15 2.53 7.61
N ASP A 24 8.24 1.23 7.34
CA ASP A 24 9.50 0.54 6.99
C ASP A 24 10.13 1.08 5.70
N GLU A 25 9.28 1.53 4.76
CA GLU A 25 9.69 2.17 3.51
C GLU A 25 9.42 3.68 3.51
N GLY A 26 9.09 4.26 4.67
CA GLY A 26 8.86 5.70 4.82
C GLY A 26 7.45 6.18 4.45
N ILE A 27 6.49 5.27 4.25
CA ILE A 27 5.08 5.63 4.03
C ILE A 27 4.41 5.80 5.40
N ALA A 28 4.00 7.02 5.72
CA ALA A 28 3.39 7.32 7.01
C ALA A 28 1.97 6.70 7.13
N PRO A 29 1.51 6.37 8.35
CA PRO A 29 0.12 6.00 8.59
C PRO A 29 -0.83 7.12 8.16
N GLY A 30 -1.89 6.76 7.45
CA GLY A 30 -2.84 7.67 6.82
C GLY A 30 -2.48 8.10 5.40
N THR A 31 -1.37 7.60 4.84
CA THR A 31 -1.00 7.88 3.44
C THR A 31 -1.94 7.13 2.51
N ARG A 32 -2.64 7.88 1.66
CA ARG A 32 -3.51 7.32 0.63
C ARG A 32 -2.69 6.65 -0.45
N TRP A 33 -3.24 5.63 -1.08
CA TRP A 33 -2.61 4.98 -2.23
C TRP A 33 -2.30 5.96 -3.36
N GLU A 34 -3.16 6.96 -3.55
CA GLU A 34 -2.98 8.03 -4.53
C GLU A 34 -1.76 8.92 -4.23
N ASP A 35 -1.33 8.99 -2.97
CA ASP A 35 -0.14 9.72 -2.53
C ASP A 35 1.13 8.87 -2.52
N ILE A 36 1.01 7.54 -2.72
CA ILE A 36 2.17 6.64 -2.76
C ILE A 36 2.90 6.83 -4.11
N PRO A 37 4.23 7.02 -4.10
CA PRO A 37 5.00 7.17 -5.33
C PRO A 37 4.88 5.94 -6.23
N GLU A 38 4.87 6.14 -7.54
CA GLU A 38 4.77 5.03 -8.52
C GLU A 38 5.94 4.05 -8.48
N ASP A 39 7.05 4.44 -7.84
CA ASP A 39 8.24 3.64 -7.62
C ASP A 39 8.05 2.61 -6.48
N TRP A 40 7.04 2.82 -5.62
CA TRP A 40 6.74 1.90 -4.55
C TRP A 40 6.28 0.55 -5.12
N SER A 41 6.93 -0.50 -4.62
CA SER A 41 6.69 -1.87 -5.03
C SER A 41 6.24 -2.66 -3.81
N CYS A 42 5.37 -3.65 -4.01
CA CYS A 42 4.89 -4.47 -2.92
C CYS A 42 6.10 -5.13 -2.19
N PRO A 43 6.24 -4.98 -0.86
CA PRO A 43 7.40 -5.47 -0.12
C PRO A 43 7.52 -7.01 -0.14
N ASP A 44 6.42 -7.70 -0.38
CA ASP A 44 6.38 -9.17 -0.42
C ASP A 44 6.84 -9.75 -1.77
N CYS A 45 6.43 -9.13 -2.89
CA CYS A 45 6.70 -9.68 -4.24
C CYS A 45 7.53 -8.77 -5.16
N GLY A 46 7.85 -7.54 -4.74
CA GLY A 46 8.61 -6.56 -5.50
C GLY A 46 7.94 -6.09 -6.80
N ARG A 47 6.67 -6.45 -7.03
CA ARG A 47 5.90 -5.94 -8.16
C ARG A 47 5.16 -4.68 -7.78
N ARG A 48 5.02 -3.78 -8.75
CA ARG A 48 4.04 -2.71 -8.68
C ARG A 48 2.67 -3.34 -8.51
N SER A 49 2.10 -3.13 -7.34
CA SER A 49 0.76 -3.55 -6.95
C SER A 49 -0.27 -2.91 -7.89
N PRO A 50 -1.06 -3.70 -8.64
CA PRO A 50 -2.20 -3.14 -9.33
C PRO A 50 -3.35 -2.98 -8.32
N THR A 51 -4.00 -1.83 -8.43
CA THR A 51 -5.14 -1.39 -7.62
C THR A 51 -6.35 -2.28 -7.89
N SER A 52 -6.74 -3.10 -6.91
CA SER A 52 -8.14 -3.55 -6.76
C SER A 52 -8.60 -3.21 -5.36
#